data_AF-A0A353FI04-F1
#
_entry.id   AF-A0A353FI04-F1
#
_cell.length_a   1.000
_cell.length_b   1.000
_cell.length_c   1.000
_cell.angle_alpha   90.00
_cell.angle_beta   90.00
_cell.angle_gamma   90.00
#
_symmetry.space_group_name_H-M   'P 1'
#
loop_
_entity.id
_entity.type
_entity.pdbx_description
1 polymer ?
#
loop_
_entity_poly.entity_id
_entity_poly.type
_entity_poly.pdbx_seq_one_letter_code
_entity_poly.pdbx_strand_id
1 'polypeptide(L)'
;MKTLILLLSCFSISLYGQQAALSSGLEGRGTGGTFSASAGLPGFTFYADATGSLALGVQHPWESFSLSFPSTFSLQGAVHLYPVPATDRLCIRMDSLKDGYYQVFDGGGRLVQKGPLRNSVTEIQLSALQSGHYHISIFQDHSLSGIFPFTKIH
;
A
#
# COMPACT_ATOMS: atom_id res chain seq x y z
N MET A 1 -44.26 -10.01 -27.79
CA MET A 1 -44.52 -10.36 -26.37
C MET A 1 -43.42 -11.24 -25.77
N LYS A 2 -42.98 -12.31 -26.44
CA LYS A 2 -41.90 -13.21 -25.97
C LYS A 2 -40.53 -12.52 -25.80
N THR A 3 -40.20 -11.56 -26.67
CA THR A 3 -38.94 -10.79 -26.60
C THR A 3 -38.92 -9.72 -25.49
N LEU A 4 -40.09 -9.25 -25.06
CA LEU A 4 -40.20 -8.24 -23.99
C LEU A 4 -39.99 -8.87 -22.59
N ILE A 5 -40.36 -10.14 -22.43
CA ILE A 5 -40.21 -10.89 -21.18
C ILE A 5 -38.73 -11.20 -20.90
N LEU A 6 -37.93 -11.45 -21.94
CA LEU A 6 -36.50 -11.73 -21.80
C LEU A 6 -35.69 -10.49 -21.37
N LEU A 7 -36.13 -9.29 -21.74
CA LEU A 7 -35.47 -8.04 -21.37
C LEU A 7 -35.72 -7.67 -19.89
N LEU A 8 -36.83 -8.12 -19.32
CA LEU A 8 -37.25 -7.76 -17.97
C LEU A 8 -36.59 -8.62 -16.87
N SER A 9 -36.00 -9.77 -17.21
CA SER A 9 -35.31 -10.64 -16.24
C SER A 9 -33.85 -10.24 -15.97
N CYS A 10 -33.29 -9.28 -16.70
CA CYS A 10 -31.89 -8.84 -16.53
C CYS A 10 -31.69 -7.73 -15.49
N PHE A 11 -32.73 -7.27 -14.80
CA PHE A 11 -32.66 -6.07 -13.94
C PHE A 11 -32.43 -6.34 -12.45
N SER A 12 -32.11 -7.57 -12.05
CA SER A 12 -31.79 -7.89 -10.64
C SER A 12 -30.29 -7.73 -10.37
N ILE A 13 -29.77 -6.51 -10.49
CA ILE A 13 -28.40 -6.18 -10.09
C ILE A 13 -28.45 -5.76 -8.62
N SER A 14 -28.17 -6.68 -7.70
CA SER A 14 -27.95 -6.32 -6.30
C SER A 14 -26.60 -5.61 -6.19
N LEU A 15 -26.63 -4.28 -6.13
CA LEU A 15 -25.47 -3.45 -5.83
C LEU A 15 -25.15 -3.58 -4.34
N TYR A 16 -24.27 -4.51 -3.98
CA TYR A 16 -23.66 -4.51 -2.66
C TYR A 16 -22.54 -3.46 -2.67
N GLY A 17 -22.81 -2.31 -2.05
CA GLY A 17 -21.79 -1.30 -1.76
C GLY A 17 -20.77 -1.83 -0.75
N GLN A 18 -19.56 -1.28 -0.79
CA GLN A 18 -18.47 -1.63 0.13
C GLN A 18 -18.92 -1.42 1.59
N GLN A 19 -19.10 -2.51 2.34
CA GLN A 19 -19.45 -2.47 3.74
C GLN A 19 -18.18 -2.34 4.58
N ALA A 20 -18.06 -1.24 5.33
CA ALA A 20 -17.00 -1.10 6.31
C ALA A 20 -17.30 -2.01 7.52
N ALA A 21 -16.30 -2.76 7.97
CA ALA A 21 -16.39 -3.51 9.22
C ALA A 21 -16.33 -2.51 10.39
N LEU A 22 -17.49 -2.11 10.88
CA LEU A 22 -17.59 -1.27 12.07
C LEU A 22 -17.35 -2.13 13.31
N SER A 23 -16.56 -1.61 14.26
CA SER A 23 -16.40 -2.25 15.58
C SER A 23 -17.72 -2.21 16.38
N SER A 24 -18.45 -1.10 16.24
CA SER A 24 -19.85 -0.96 16.67
C SER A 24 -20.52 0.25 15.99
N GLY A 25 -21.85 0.24 15.90
CA GLY A 25 -22.64 1.34 15.35
C GLY A 25 -23.95 1.52 16.13
N LEU A 26 -24.46 2.76 16.17
CA LEU A 26 -25.72 3.13 16.81
C LEU A 26 -26.59 3.93 15.83
N GLU A 27 -27.87 3.58 15.77
CA GLU A 27 -28.89 4.35 15.06
C GLU A 27 -29.93 4.86 16.06
N GLY A 28 -30.19 6.17 16.03
CA GLY A 28 -31.22 6.82 16.84
C GLY A 28 -32.26 7.51 15.97
N ARG A 29 -33.54 7.32 16.29
CA ARG A 29 -34.67 8.01 15.66
C ARG A 29 -35.41 8.84 16.70
N GLY A 30 -35.60 10.13 16.41
CA GLY A 30 -36.40 11.05 17.21
C GLY A 30 -37.29 11.94 16.33
N THR A 31 -38.16 12.71 16.96
CA THR A 31 -39.07 13.66 16.30
C THR A 31 -38.35 14.80 15.57
N GLY A 32 -37.04 14.98 15.84
CA GLY A 32 -36.15 15.93 15.17
C GLY A 32 -35.24 15.34 14.08
N GLY A 33 -35.40 14.07 13.72
CA GLY A 33 -34.62 13.41 12.66
C GLY A 33 -33.95 12.10 13.09
N THR A 34 -33.17 11.53 12.17
CA THR A 34 -32.34 10.33 12.37
C THR A 34 -30.89 10.73 12.57
N PHE A 35 -30.19 10.10 13.52
CA PHE A 35 -28.74 10.17 13.60
C PHE A 35 -28.13 8.77 13.63
N SER A 36 -26.94 8.63 13.05
CA SER A 36 -26.15 7.40 13.06
C SER A 36 -24.74 7.72 13.55
N ALA A 37 -24.20 6.89 14.44
CA ALA A 37 -22.83 7.00 14.94
C ALA A 37 -22.09 5.68 14.79
N SER A 38 -20.81 5.72 14.43
CA SER A 38 -19.94 4.54 14.31
C SER A 38 -18.72 4.68 15.21
N ALA A 39 -18.34 3.62 15.92
CA ALA A 39 -17.07 3.54 16.64
C ALA A 39 -16.02 2.85 15.76
N GLY A 40 -14.89 3.52 15.54
CA GLY A 40 -13.75 2.98 14.79
C GLY A 40 -13.60 3.48 13.35
N LEU A 41 -14.50 4.33 12.86
CA LEU A 41 -14.36 5.04 11.58
C LEU A 41 -14.44 6.55 11.81
N PRO A 42 -13.46 7.37 11.37
CA PRO A 42 -13.50 8.82 11.57
C PRO A 42 -14.45 9.57 10.62
N GLY A 43 -15.14 8.89 9.69
CA GLY A 43 -15.94 9.56 8.66
C GLY A 43 -17.08 8.73 8.11
N PHE A 44 -18.06 8.38 8.94
CA PHE A 44 -19.35 7.87 8.47
C PHE A 44 -20.43 8.92 8.76
N THR A 45 -21.00 9.52 7.71
CA THR A 45 -22.14 10.43 7.81
C THR A 45 -23.24 9.92 6.88
N PHE A 46 -24.41 9.65 7.46
CA PHE A 46 -25.58 9.16 6.75
C PHE A 46 -26.69 10.20 6.88
N TYR A 47 -27.18 10.69 5.74
CA TYR A 47 -28.33 11.58 5.66
C TYR A 47 -29.50 10.81 5.08
N ALA A 48 -30.64 10.82 5.74
CA ALA A 48 -31.88 10.26 5.22
C ALA A 48 -33.01 11.28 5.34
N ASP A 49 -33.72 11.49 4.24
CA ASP A 49 -34.96 12.26 4.18
C ASP A 49 -36.04 11.43 3.44
N ALA A 50 -37.29 11.88 3.47
CA ALA A 50 -38.43 11.19 2.86
C ALA A 50 -38.29 10.97 1.34
N THR A 51 -37.38 11.67 0.68
CA THR A 51 -37.11 11.58 -0.77
C THR A 51 -35.81 10.87 -1.14
N GLY A 52 -34.99 10.44 -0.17
CA GLY A 52 -33.77 9.68 -0.47
C GLY A 52 -32.78 9.57 0.70
N SER A 53 -31.81 8.67 0.55
CA SER A 53 -30.68 8.54 1.46
C SER A 53 -29.35 8.81 0.75
N LEU A 54 -28.44 9.45 1.48
CA LEU A 54 -27.07 9.75 1.06
C LEU A 54 -26.12 9.18 2.11
N ALA A 55 -25.37 8.16 1.72
CA ALA A 55 -24.26 7.64 2.50
C ALA A 55 -22.95 8.22 1.94
N LEU A 56 -22.28 9.08 2.72
CA LEU A 56 -20.94 9.53 2.35
C LEU A 56 -19.97 8.34 2.56
N GLY A 57 -19.23 8.00 1.51
CA GLY A 57 -18.32 6.85 1.49
C GLY A 57 -17.21 6.97 2.53
N VAL A 58 -16.65 5.82 2.90
CA VAL A 58 -15.57 5.71 3.87
C VAL A 58 -14.24 6.07 3.20
N GLN A 59 -13.56 7.10 3.68
CA GLN A 59 -12.17 7.37 3.28
C GLN A 59 -11.22 6.61 4.20
N HIS A 60 -10.47 5.66 3.64
CA HIS A 60 -9.33 5.07 4.35
C HIS A 60 -8.15 6.05 4.28
N PRO A 61 -7.58 6.47 5.42
CA PRO A 61 -6.31 7.18 5.41
C PRO A 61 -5.24 6.27 4.82
N TRP A 62 -4.54 6.75 3.79
CA TRP A 62 -3.30 6.12 3.35
C TRP A 62 -2.21 6.45 4.38
N GLU A 63 -2.08 5.60 5.41
CA GLU A 63 -1.00 5.73 6.38
C GLU A 63 0.22 4.96 5.88
N SER A 64 1.12 5.66 5.19
CA SER A 64 2.47 5.15 4.93
C SER A 64 3.24 5.23 6.24
N PHE A 65 3.30 4.14 6.99
CA PHE A 65 4.27 4.01 8.07
C PHE A 65 5.67 4.08 7.45
N SER A 66 6.31 5.25 7.56
CA SER A 66 7.77 5.27 7.50
C SER A 66 8.24 4.34 8.62
N LEU A 67 9.04 3.34 8.30
CA LEU A 67 9.75 2.59 9.32
C LEU A 67 10.60 3.62 10.07
N SER A 68 10.11 4.08 11.22
CA SER A 68 10.77 5.07 12.05
C SER A 68 12.07 4.47 12.58
N PHE A 69 13.14 4.67 11.83
CA PHE A 69 14.49 4.60 12.36
C PHE A 69 14.81 5.97 12.97
N PRO A 70 15.51 6.01 14.12
CA PRO A 70 15.92 7.27 14.72
C PRO A 70 16.65 8.11 13.68
N SER A 71 16.26 9.37 13.59
CA SER A 71 16.75 10.42 12.68
C SER A 71 18.21 10.81 12.94
N THR A 72 19.06 9.83 13.23
CA THR A 72 20.49 9.98 13.49
C THR A 72 21.35 9.29 12.44
N PHE A 73 20.75 8.64 11.42
CA PHE A 73 21.51 8.32 10.23
C PHE A 73 21.60 9.58 9.37
N SER A 74 22.68 10.33 9.56
CA SER A 74 23.17 11.20 8.49
C SER A 74 23.18 10.35 7.22
N LEU A 75 22.38 10.73 6.21
CA LEU A 75 22.53 10.27 4.83
C LEU A 75 23.87 10.77 4.29
N GLN A 76 24.97 10.37 4.91
CA GLN A 76 26.31 10.51 4.38
C GLN A 76 26.45 9.44 3.30
N GLY A 77 26.02 9.81 2.11
CA GLY A 77 25.90 8.95 0.94
C GLY A 77 24.44 8.80 0.54
N ALA A 78 23.97 9.62 -0.41
CA ALA A 78 22.63 9.48 -0.94
C ALA A 78 22.54 8.13 -1.68
N VAL A 79 21.78 7.19 -1.13
CA VAL A 79 21.42 5.96 -1.82
C VAL A 79 20.20 6.26 -2.69
N HIS A 80 20.31 5.96 -3.98
CA HIS A 80 19.20 6.09 -4.93
C HIS A 80 18.87 4.75 -5.56
N LEU A 81 17.58 4.40 -5.58
CA LEU A 81 17.07 3.20 -6.22
C LEU A 81 16.27 3.57 -7.46
N TYR A 82 16.56 2.92 -8.59
CA TYR A 82 15.81 3.13 -9.82
C TYR A 82 15.92 1.94 -10.78
N PRO A 83 14.89 1.69 -11.61
CA PRO A 83 13.57 2.31 -11.55
C PRO A 83 12.75 1.75 -10.37
N VAL A 84 11.85 2.57 -9.82
CA VAL A 84 10.80 2.13 -8.90
C VAL A 84 9.47 2.67 -9.45
N PRO A 85 8.49 1.82 -9.84
CA PRO A 85 8.52 0.35 -9.83
C PRO A 85 9.60 -0.28 -10.73
N ALA A 86 10.09 -1.45 -10.35
CA ALA A 86 11.12 -2.19 -11.06
C ALA A 86 10.52 -3.33 -11.87
N THR A 87 11.12 -3.68 -13.01
CA THR A 87 10.77 -4.89 -13.78
C THR A 87 11.77 -6.00 -13.49
N ASP A 88 12.59 -6.35 -14.49
CA ASP A 88 13.63 -7.36 -14.39
C ASP A 88 14.89 -6.87 -13.69
N ARG A 89 15.02 -5.55 -13.48
CA ARG A 89 16.25 -4.92 -13.00
C ARG A 89 15.98 -3.78 -12.04
N LEU A 90 16.85 -3.65 -11.04
CA LEU A 90 16.89 -2.54 -10.09
C LEU A 90 18.35 -2.11 -9.91
N CYS A 91 18.60 -0.81 -10.00
CA CYS A 91 19.92 -0.20 -9.79
C CYS A 91 19.96 0.49 -8.43
N ILE A 92 21.00 0.17 -7.65
CA ILE A 92 21.41 0.95 -6.48
C ILE A 92 22.52 1.90 -6.93
N ARG A 93 22.30 3.21 -6.83
CA ARG A 93 23.35 4.22 -6.97
C ARG A 93 23.72 4.78 -5.61
N MET A 94 25.01 4.97 -5.38
CA MET A 94 25.55 5.60 -4.18
C MET A 94 26.65 6.59 -4.59
N ASP A 95 26.63 7.76 -3.97
CA ASP A 95 27.64 8.80 -4.22
C ASP A 95 28.99 8.44 -3.58
N SER A 96 28.97 7.76 -2.44
CA SER A 96 30.16 7.27 -1.73
C SER A 96 29.99 5.79 -1.42
N LEU A 97 30.63 4.94 -2.23
CA LEU A 97 30.66 3.51 -2.00
C LEU A 97 31.77 3.18 -1.00
N LYS A 98 31.40 2.43 0.04
CA LYS A 98 32.33 1.71 0.91
C LYS A 98 32.11 0.21 0.77
N ASP A 99 32.97 -0.59 1.41
CA ASP A 99 32.77 -2.03 1.42
C ASP A 99 31.43 -2.38 2.07
N GLY A 100 30.65 -3.20 1.39
CA GLY A 100 29.23 -3.31 1.68
C GLY A 100 28.48 -4.31 0.83
N TYR A 101 27.24 -4.59 1.24
CA TYR A 101 26.37 -5.56 0.59
C TYR A 101 24.91 -5.14 0.70
N TYR A 102 24.09 -5.74 -0.15
CA TYR A 102 22.64 -5.58 -0.11
C TYR A 102 21.95 -6.91 0.23
N GLN A 103 20.74 -6.80 0.77
CA GLN A 103 19.82 -7.90 1.03
C GLN A 103 18.42 -7.49 0.58
N VAL A 104 17.75 -8.34 -0.21
CA VAL A 104 16.37 -8.14 -0.68
C VAL A 104 15.47 -9.12 0.04
N PHE A 105 14.36 -8.60 0.55
CA PHE A 105 13.35 -9.35 1.27
C PHE A 105 11.99 -9.22 0.58
N ASP A 106 11.22 -10.30 0.53
CA ASP A 106 9.83 -10.27 0.06
C ASP A 106 8.88 -9.65 1.10
N GLY A 107 7.62 -9.44 0.73
CA GLY A 107 6.59 -8.86 1.62
C GLY A 107 6.32 -9.68 2.89
N GLY A 108 6.74 -10.95 2.94
CA GLY A 108 6.68 -11.79 4.14
C GLY A 108 7.94 -11.71 5.01
N GLY A 109 8.93 -10.89 4.63
CA GLY A 109 10.21 -10.74 5.34
C GLY A 109 11.21 -11.86 5.06
N ARG A 110 10.98 -12.71 4.05
CA ARG A 110 11.95 -13.76 3.68
C ARG A 110 13.04 -13.16 2.80
N LEU A 111 14.30 -13.44 3.14
CA LEU A 111 15.46 -13.07 2.32
C LEU A 111 15.41 -13.83 0.98
N VAL A 112 15.27 -13.11 -0.13
CA VAL A 112 15.17 -13.69 -1.48
C VAL A 112 16.42 -13.47 -2.31
N GLN A 113 17.24 -12.46 -2.00
CA GLN A 113 18.48 -12.18 -2.72
C GLN A 113 19.47 -11.44 -1.83
N LYS A 114 20.77 -11.67 -2.03
CA LYS A 114 21.84 -10.89 -1.41
C LYS A 114 23.04 -10.80 -2.35
N GLY A 115 23.82 -9.75 -2.23
CA GLY A 115 25.03 -9.60 -3.04
C GLY A 115 25.91 -8.43 -2.60
N PRO A 116 27.17 -8.39 -3.05
CA PRO A 116 28.08 -7.29 -2.75
C PRO A 116 27.69 -6.02 -3.51
N LEU A 117 28.02 -4.86 -2.94
CA LEU A 117 27.97 -3.56 -3.62
C LEU A 117 29.30 -3.38 -4.35
N ARG A 118 29.31 -3.58 -5.67
CA ARG A 118 30.56 -3.67 -6.45
C ARG A 118 31.09 -2.31 -6.88
N ASN A 119 30.19 -1.44 -7.32
CA ASN A 119 30.50 -0.15 -7.92
C ASN A 119 29.54 0.92 -7.38
N SER A 120 29.80 2.19 -7.69
CA SER A 120 28.90 3.31 -7.40
C SER A 120 27.49 3.10 -7.94
N VAL A 121 27.34 2.28 -8.99
CA VAL A 121 26.06 1.74 -9.45
C VAL A 121 26.13 0.20 -9.43
N THR A 122 25.31 -0.41 -8.58
CA THR A 122 25.16 -1.87 -8.51
C THR A 122 23.80 -2.27 -9.07
N GLU A 123 23.81 -3.08 -10.11
CA GLU A 123 22.60 -3.61 -10.73
C GLU A 123 22.21 -4.97 -10.14
N ILE A 124 20.91 -5.15 -9.92
CA ILE A 124 20.30 -6.35 -9.35
C ILE A 124 19.34 -6.92 -10.39
N GLN A 125 19.53 -8.19 -10.72
CA GLN A 125 18.58 -8.94 -11.56
C GLN A 125 17.43 -9.46 -10.69
N LEU A 126 16.20 -9.12 -11.07
CA LEU A 126 14.96 -9.45 -10.37
C LEU A 126 14.07 -10.43 -11.16
N SER A 127 14.47 -10.86 -12.36
CA SER A 127 13.65 -11.72 -13.24
C SER A 127 13.16 -13.00 -12.60
N ALA A 128 13.92 -13.58 -11.65
CA ALA A 128 13.53 -14.79 -10.94
C ALA A 128 12.50 -14.55 -9.81
N LEU A 129 12.30 -13.29 -9.40
CA LEU A 129 11.37 -12.92 -8.35
C LEU A 129 9.95 -12.77 -8.91
N GLN A 130 8.91 -13.02 -8.11
CA GLN A 130 7.53 -12.79 -8.52
C GLN A 130 7.18 -11.29 -8.44
N SER A 131 6.20 -10.84 -9.22
CA SER A 131 5.62 -9.50 -9.03
C SER A 131 5.10 -9.33 -7.59
N GLY A 132 5.38 -8.18 -6.97
CA GLY A 132 5.00 -7.94 -5.57
C GLY A 132 5.83 -6.86 -4.89
N HIS A 133 5.61 -6.73 -3.58
CA HIS A 133 6.31 -5.77 -2.73
C HIS A 133 7.56 -6.40 -2.11
N TYR A 134 8.64 -5.62 -2.12
CA TYR A 134 9.93 -6.00 -1.60
C TYR A 134 10.53 -4.82 -0.82
N HIS A 135 11.52 -5.11 0.01
CA HIS A 135 12.43 -4.10 0.51
C HIS A 135 13.87 -4.54 0.35
N ILE A 136 14.76 -3.56 0.21
CA ILE A 136 16.19 -3.76 0.11
C ILE A 136 16.89 -3.07 1.26
N SER A 137 17.68 -3.84 2.01
CA SER A 137 18.56 -3.36 3.08
C SER A 137 19.97 -3.24 2.54
N ILE A 138 20.63 -2.12 2.83
CA ILE A 138 21.98 -1.81 2.36
C ILE A 138 22.88 -1.66 3.58
N PHE A 139 24.02 -2.34 3.55
CA PHE A 139 25.01 -2.32 4.61
C PHE A 139 26.34 -1.80 4.06
N GLN A 140 26.96 -0.86 4.76
CA GLN A 140 28.32 -0.36 4.51
C GLN A 140 29.12 -0.39 5.81
N ASP A 141 30.40 -0.76 5.76
CA ASP A 141 31.27 -0.86 6.94
C ASP A 141 30.63 -1.65 8.10
N HIS A 142 29.94 -2.75 7.78
CA HIS A 142 29.22 -3.60 8.76
C HIS A 142 28.05 -2.92 9.49
N SER A 143 27.64 -1.72 9.05
CA SER A 143 26.52 -0.97 9.59
C SER A 143 25.39 -0.85 8.56
N LEU A 144 24.14 -0.90 9.03
CA LEU A 144 22.98 -0.68 8.16
C LEU A 144 22.95 0.78 7.71
N SER A 145 23.06 1.01 6.40
CA SER A 145 23.00 2.35 5.79
C SER A 145 21.57 2.80 5.48
N GLY A 146 20.67 1.85 5.21
CA GLY A 146 19.28 2.16 4.93
C GLY A 146 18.47 0.95 4.47
N ILE A 147 17.16 1.09 4.57
CA ILE A 147 16.18 0.12 4.08
C ILE A 147 15.20 0.87 3.18
N PHE A 148 14.95 0.33 2.00
CA PHE A 148 14.15 1.00 0.99
C PHE A 148 13.12 0.05 0.40
N PRO A 149 11.83 0.44 0.35
CA PRO A 149 10.80 -0.35 -0.31
C PRO A 149 10.89 -0.20 -1.84
N PHE A 150 10.55 -1.25 -2.58
CA PHE A 150 10.28 -1.17 -4.01
C PHE A 150 9.22 -2.18 -4.42
N THR A 151 8.57 -1.94 -5.56
CA THR A 151 7.59 -2.87 -6.13
C THR A 151 8.16 -3.45 -7.41
N LYS A 152 8.16 -4.78 -7.53
CA LYS A 152 8.42 -5.47 -8.79
C LYS A 152 7.12 -5.61 -9.58
N ILE A 153 7.13 -5.14 -10.83
CA ILE A 153 6.06 -5.30 -11.81
C ILE A 153 6.55 -6.13 -12.99
N HIS A 154 5.76 -7.12 -13.41
CA HIS A 154 6.09 -8.09 -14.47
C HIS A 154 7.24 -9.04 -14.09
#